data_AF-A0A9E5WFD5-F1
#
_entry.id   AF-A0A9E5WFD5-F1
#
_cell.length_a   1.000
_cell.length_b   1.000
_cell.length_c   1.000
_cell.angle_alpha   90.00
_cell.angle_beta   90.00
_cell.angle_gamma   90.00
#
_symmetry.space_group_name_H-M   'P 1'
#
loop_
_entity.id
_entity.type
_entity.pdbx_description
1 polymer ?
#
loop_
_entity_poly.entity_id
_entity_poly.type
_entity_poly.pdbx_seq_one_letter_code
_entity_poly.pdbx_strand_id
1 'polypeptide(L)'
;MINENRLLIIWDEQIVGTLTRHKRGTMVFQYSQDWLNRSGRPISLSLPCRKEKYSPGISTAFFENLLPENNARSILSFNRRFDKKDTFAFLENFGEDCAGALSIIPEGSKADFSPGQYECINTELTDALDKVMADPGKYTLFPEMKNARLSIAGAQDKLPVYLENGQFYLPETSGSATTHIVNIMIFNYLIGNHDAHGKNFSIIHEQEIRSAPFYDLLSTQVYPSLDNKFAMAIGQTFRLDRIKAHSFRKFARDMNIRPRKIAALMDEMIQSAGTVYESLLTEHERKYGHSKIYDDLFRIIQGNLDQLSGLKDALAGN
;
A
#
# COMPACT_ATOMS: atom_id res chain seq x y z
N MET A 1 -29.96 18.64 8.97
CA MET A 1 -30.12 17.82 7.75
C MET A 1 -28.73 17.46 7.27
N ILE A 2 -28.50 16.24 6.83
CA ILE A 2 -27.22 15.83 6.22
C ILE A 2 -27.17 16.43 4.81
N ASN A 3 -25.98 16.82 4.36
CA ASN A 3 -25.75 17.38 3.03
C ASN A 3 -25.07 16.35 2.12
N GLU A 4 -25.87 15.58 1.37
CA GLU A 4 -25.51 14.47 0.45
C GLU A 4 -24.49 14.84 -0.67
N ASN A 5 -24.00 16.08 -0.69
CA ASN A 5 -23.00 16.57 -1.64
C ASN A 5 -21.72 17.10 -0.97
N ARG A 6 -21.59 17.03 0.37
CA ARG A 6 -20.40 17.50 1.10
C ARG A 6 -19.97 16.53 2.20
N LEU A 7 -18.68 16.19 2.21
CA LEU A 7 -18.03 15.40 3.27
C LEU A 7 -17.02 16.28 4.03
N LEU A 8 -17.02 16.21 5.34
CA LEU A 8 -16.02 16.85 6.19
C LEU A 8 -14.76 15.98 6.25
N ILE A 9 -13.59 16.61 6.10
CA ILE A 9 -12.29 15.95 6.24
C ILE A 9 -11.76 16.27 7.64
N ILE A 10 -11.50 15.24 8.43
CA ILE A 10 -11.11 15.33 9.84
C ILE A 10 -9.72 14.73 10.02
N TRP A 11 -8.90 15.35 10.87
CA TRP A 11 -7.59 14.88 11.31
C TRP A 11 -7.39 15.36 12.75
N ASP A 12 -6.95 14.48 13.66
CA ASP A 12 -6.71 14.81 15.08
C ASP A 12 -7.92 15.55 15.71
N GLU A 13 -9.11 14.95 15.56
CA GLU A 13 -10.44 15.48 15.95
C GLU A 13 -10.89 16.80 15.29
N GLN A 14 -10.08 17.40 14.41
CA GLN A 14 -10.29 18.73 13.86
C GLN A 14 -10.74 18.71 12.40
N ILE A 15 -11.68 19.59 12.03
CA ILE A 15 -12.15 19.76 10.65
C ILE A 15 -11.07 20.47 9.83
N VAL A 16 -10.28 19.69 9.10
CA VAL A 16 -9.26 20.15 8.16
C VAL A 16 -9.87 20.88 6.97
N GLY A 17 -11.06 20.45 6.52
CA GLY A 17 -11.73 21.04 5.36
C GLY A 17 -13.00 20.33 4.93
N THR A 18 -13.44 20.63 3.71
CA THR A 18 -14.61 19.99 3.07
C THR A 18 -14.26 19.48 1.68
N LEU A 19 -14.67 18.24 1.39
CA LEU A 19 -14.74 17.68 0.04
C LEU A 19 -16.17 17.80 -0.48
N THR A 20 -16.34 18.42 -1.65
CA THR A 20 -17.66 18.70 -2.25
C THR A 20 -17.82 17.92 -3.55
N ARG A 21 -18.95 17.23 -3.74
CA ARG A 21 -19.30 16.54 -5.00
C ARG A 21 -19.43 17.58 -6.12
N HIS A 22 -18.85 17.30 -7.27
CA HIS A 22 -18.81 18.18 -8.44
C HIS A 22 -19.28 17.42 -9.71
N LYS A 23 -19.36 18.13 -10.85
CA LYS A 23 -19.90 17.60 -12.10
C LYS A 23 -19.17 16.32 -12.54
N ARG A 24 -19.93 15.37 -13.11
CA ARG A 24 -19.44 14.07 -13.62
C ARG A 24 -18.70 13.21 -12.57
N GLY A 25 -19.13 13.25 -11.30
CA GLY A 25 -18.54 12.43 -10.23
C GLY A 25 -17.17 12.90 -9.73
N THR A 26 -16.63 13.98 -10.30
CA THR A 26 -15.41 14.63 -9.76
C THR A 26 -15.70 15.28 -8.42
N MET A 27 -14.66 15.58 -7.64
CA MET A 27 -14.78 16.08 -6.27
C MET A 27 -13.86 17.29 -6.07
N VAL A 28 -14.24 18.27 -5.25
CA VAL A 28 -13.48 19.51 -5.02
C VAL A 28 -13.21 19.68 -3.53
N PHE A 29 -11.94 19.70 -3.16
CA PHE A 29 -11.49 19.92 -1.78
C PHE A 29 -11.22 21.40 -1.49
N GLN A 30 -11.48 21.83 -0.26
CA GLN A 30 -11.03 23.11 0.29
C GLN A 30 -10.70 22.98 1.77
N TYR A 31 -9.59 23.58 2.20
CA TYR A 31 -9.25 23.73 3.61
C TYR A 31 -10.25 24.61 4.37
N SER A 32 -10.45 24.31 5.65
CA SER A 32 -11.14 25.20 6.58
C SER A 32 -10.24 26.39 6.91
N GLN A 33 -10.83 27.57 7.14
CA GLN A 33 -10.04 28.75 7.52
C GLN A 33 -9.37 28.53 8.89
N ASP A 34 -10.00 27.77 9.79
CA ASP A 34 -9.47 27.47 11.13
C ASP A 34 -8.24 26.56 11.08
N TRP A 35 -8.19 25.56 10.18
CA TRP A 35 -7.00 24.74 9.96
C TRP A 35 -5.82 25.57 9.45
N LEU A 36 -6.08 26.44 8.45
CA LEU A 36 -5.06 27.34 7.91
C LEU A 36 -4.54 28.32 8.97
N ASN A 37 -5.42 28.85 9.82
CA ASN A 37 -5.06 29.77 10.91
C ASN A 37 -4.20 29.10 12.00
N ARG A 38 -4.29 27.78 12.18
CA ARG A 38 -3.53 27.00 13.17
C ARG A 38 -2.13 26.56 12.68
N SER A 39 -1.65 27.13 11.57
CA SER A 39 -0.47 26.62 10.84
C SER A 39 -0.62 25.15 10.42
N GLY A 40 -1.85 24.72 10.12
CA GLY A 40 -2.18 23.32 9.89
C GLY A 40 -1.35 22.67 8.78
N ARG A 41 -0.94 21.41 9.00
CA ARG A 41 -0.18 20.61 8.04
C ARG A 41 -1.03 20.23 6.81
N PRO A 42 -0.44 20.14 5.60
CA PRO A 42 -1.19 19.70 4.42
C PRO A 42 -1.54 18.21 4.49
N ILE A 43 -2.65 17.80 3.87
CA ILE A 43 -3.10 16.38 3.89
C ILE A 43 -2.37 15.54 2.84
N SER A 44 -1.72 16.21 1.89
CA SER A 44 -0.89 15.61 0.86
C SER A 44 0.10 16.66 0.36
N LEU A 45 1.29 16.23 -0.08
CA LEU A 45 2.21 17.10 -0.82
C LEU A 45 1.59 17.59 -2.16
N SER A 46 0.58 16.89 -2.67
CA SER A 46 -0.23 17.33 -3.83
C SER A 46 -1.33 18.36 -3.48
N LEU A 47 -1.64 18.53 -2.20
CA LEU A 47 -2.66 19.44 -1.67
C LEU A 47 -2.07 20.35 -0.58
N PRO A 48 -1.10 21.24 -0.89
CA PRO A 48 -0.51 22.16 0.08
C PRO A 48 -1.56 23.09 0.74
N CYS A 49 -1.28 23.58 1.94
CA CYS A 49 -2.20 24.46 2.66
C CYS A 49 -2.37 25.81 1.96
N ARG A 50 -3.60 26.09 1.53
CA ARG A 50 -4.01 27.33 0.87
C ARG A 50 -5.51 27.58 1.06
N LYS A 51 -5.98 28.80 0.80
CA LYS A 51 -7.38 29.19 0.97
C LYS A 51 -8.26 28.80 -0.23
N GLU A 52 -7.66 28.70 -1.41
CA GLU A 52 -8.32 28.47 -2.69
C GLU A 52 -8.69 27.00 -2.87
N LYS A 53 -9.92 26.76 -3.37
CA LYS A 53 -10.41 25.43 -3.74
C LYS A 53 -9.41 24.71 -4.66
N TYR A 54 -9.30 23.40 -4.49
CA TYR A 54 -8.51 22.55 -5.38
C TYR A 54 -9.25 22.25 -6.69
N SER A 55 -8.48 21.90 -7.74
CA SER A 55 -9.08 21.54 -9.02
C SER A 55 -9.76 20.16 -8.90
N PRO A 56 -10.86 19.89 -9.64
CA PRO A 56 -11.58 18.63 -9.49
C PRO A 56 -10.71 17.39 -9.76
N GLY A 57 -9.73 17.51 -10.66
CA GLY A 57 -8.80 16.41 -10.99
C GLY A 57 -7.87 16.04 -9.83
N ILE A 58 -7.17 17.01 -9.23
CA ILE A 58 -6.19 16.72 -8.16
C ILE A 58 -6.86 16.33 -6.84
N SER A 59 -8.05 16.89 -6.55
CA SER A 59 -8.88 16.44 -5.44
C SER A 59 -9.39 15.01 -5.64
N THR A 60 -10.00 14.68 -6.78
CA THR A 60 -10.42 13.30 -7.05
C THR A 60 -9.23 12.33 -7.00
N ALA A 61 -8.09 12.67 -7.60
CA ALA A 61 -6.90 11.82 -7.60
C ALA A 61 -6.34 11.54 -6.19
N PHE A 62 -6.41 12.49 -5.25
CA PHE A 62 -6.00 12.20 -3.87
C PHE A 62 -6.99 11.26 -3.17
N PHE A 63 -8.27 11.63 -3.12
CA PHE A 63 -9.26 10.88 -2.34
C PHE A 63 -9.63 9.51 -2.94
N GLU A 64 -9.47 9.31 -4.26
CA GLU A 64 -9.64 7.98 -4.88
C GLU A 64 -8.54 6.99 -4.48
N ASN A 65 -7.35 7.47 -4.11
CA ASN A 65 -6.25 6.61 -3.64
C ASN A 65 -6.37 6.23 -2.15
N LEU A 66 -7.43 6.66 -1.46
CA LEU A 66 -7.77 6.23 -0.09
C LEU A 66 -8.79 5.07 -0.06
N LEU A 67 -9.05 4.42 -1.20
CA LEU A 67 -10.15 3.46 -1.36
C LEU A 67 -9.69 2.13 -1.99
N PRO A 68 -10.39 1.02 -1.71
CA PRO A 68 -10.19 -0.26 -2.38
C PRO A 68 -10.40 -0.19 -3.90
N GLU A 69 -9.83 -1.13 -4.65
CA GLU A 69 -9.88 -1.17 -6.11
C GLU A 69 -10.60 -2.43 -6.66
N ASN A 70 -10.68 -2.54 -7.99
CA ASN A 70 -11.10 -3.75 -8.71
C ASN A 70 -12.40 -4.42 -8.19
N ASN A 71 -12.31 -5.68 -7.75
CA ASN A 71 -13.47 -6.48 -7.38
C ASN A 71 -14.06 -6.07 -6.01
N ALA A 72 -13.24 -5.61 -5.07
CA ALA A 72 -13.71 -5.10 -3.77
C ALA A 72 -14.75 -3.97 -3.96
N ARG A 73 -14.51 -3.04 -4.89
CA ARG A 73 -15.51 -1.99 -5.24
C ARG A 73 -16.84 -2.58 -5.74
N SER A 74 -16.84 -3.74 -6.40
CA SER A 74 -18.07 -4.39 -6.88
C SER A 74 -18.89 -5.01 -5.73
N ILE A 75 -18.21 -5.53 -4.70
CA ILE A 75 -18.84 -6.19 -3.55
C ILE A 75 -19.37 -5.15 -2.55
N LEU A 76 -18.52 -4.19 -2.17
CA LEU A 76 -18.82 -3.16 -1.19
C LEU A 76 -20.01 -2.27 -1.63
N SER A 77 -20.04 -1.85 -2.90
CA SER A 77 -21.11 -1.00 -3.41
C SER A 77 -22.44 -1.75 -3.61
N PHE A 78 -22.41 -3.07 -3.86
CA PHE A 78 -23.61 -3.90 -3.94
C PHE A 78 -24.31 -3.97 -2.57
N ASN A 79 -23.55 -4.25 -1.51
CA ASN A 79 -24.06 -4.34 -0.14
C ASN A 79 -24.66 -3.01 0.36
N ARG A 80 -24.08 -1.86 -0.03
CA ARG A 80 -24.55 -0.51 0.31
C ARG A 80 -25.49 0.12 -0.76
N ARG A 81 -25.78 -0.59 -1.86
CA ARG A 81 -26.69 -0.19 -2.95
C ARG A 81 -26.32 1.11 -3.71
N PHE A 82 -25.04 1.29 -4.05
CA PHE A 82 -24.58 2.40 -4.90
C PHE A 82 -23.70 1.92 -6.07
N ASP A 83 -23.41 2.79 -7.05
CA ASP A 83 -22.56 2.43 -8.21
C ASP A 83 -21.10 2.27 -7.79
N LYS A 84 -20.48 1.14 -8.13
CA LYS A 84 -19.05 0.87 -7.89
C LYS A 84 -18.09 1.91 -8.52
N LYS A 85 -18.57 2.73 -9.45
CA LYS A 85 -17.84 3.85 -10.05
C LYS A 85 -17.99 5.18 -9.29
N ASP A 86 -18.92 5.28 -8.34
CA ASP A 86 -19.13 6.51 -7.56
C ASP A 86 -18.16 6.58 -6.37
N THR A 87 -16.97 7.12 -6.65
CA THR A 87 -15.89 7.32 -5.69
C THR A 87 -16.29 8.26 -4.54
N PHE A 88 -17.25 9.18 -4.72
CA PHE A 88 -17.76 10.00 -3.60
C PHE A 88 -18.65 9.17 -2.68
N ALA A 89 -19.53 8.32 -3.24
CA ALA A 89 -20.37 7.42 -2.44
C ALA A 89 -19.55 6.38 -1.65
N PHE A 90 -18.37 5.98 -2.15
CA PHE A 90 -17.40 5.20 -1.36
C PHE A 90 -16.93 5.95 -0.11
N LEU A 91 -16.46 7.19 -0.26
CA LEU A 91 -16.00 8.01 0.87
C LEU A 91 -17.15 8.30 1.85
N GLU A 92 -18.37 8.45 1.36
CA GLU A 92 -19.58 8.65 2.15
C GLU A 92 -20.01 7.42 2.98
N ASN A 93 -19.70 6.20 2.50
CA ASN A 93 -20.08 4.94 3.16
C ASN A 93 -18.95 4.25 3.94
N PHE A 94 -17.69 4.56 3.62
CA PHE A 94 -16.52 3.86 4.14
C PHE A 94 -15.38 4.79 4.58
N GLY A 95 -15.44 6.09 4.32
CA GLY A 95 -14.31 7.01 4.51
C GLY A 95 -13.99 7.42 5.95
N GLU A 96 -14.78 6.99 6.95
CA GLU A 96 -14.51 7.25 8.37
C GLU A 96 -13.17 6.64 8.83
N ASP A 97 -12.85 5.50 8.23
CA ASP A 97 -11.63 4.72 8.36
C ASP A 97 -10.99 4.75 6.97
N CYS A 98 -9.80 5.34 6.84
CA CYS A 98 -9.07 5.48 5.59
C CYS A 98 -7.57 5.31 5.84
N ALA A 99 -6.85 4.84 4.83
CA ALA A 99 -5.40 4.69 4.92
C ALA A 99 -4.70 6.02 5.27
N GLY A 100 -4.11 6.09 6.47
CA GLY A 100 -3.50 7.29 7.03
C GLY A 100 -4.20 7.73 8.31
N ALA A 101 -4.26 9.04 8.55
CA ALA A 101 -4.83 9.65 9.76
C ALA A 101 -6.00 10.60 9.44
N LEU A 102 -6.72 10.34 8.35
CA LEU A 102 -7.86 11.13 7.90
C LEU A 102 -9.16 10.33 8.06
N SER A 103 -10.14 10.92 8.74
CA SER A 103 -11.52 10.43 8.77
C SER A 103 -12.40 11.33 7.92
N ILE A 104 -13.32 10.73 7.16
CA ILE A 104 -14.17 11.41 6.18
C ILE A 104 -15.63 11.07 6.49
N ILE A 105 -16.42 12.07 6.89
CA ILE A 105 -17.83 11.90 7.29
C ILE A 105 -18.77 12.80 6.47
N PRO A 106 -20.06 12.46 6.31
CA PRO A 106 -21.05 13.36 5.73
C PRO A 106 -21.21 14.68 6.51
N GLU A 107 -21.33 15.80 5.81
CA GLU A 107 -21.60 17.10 6.44
C GLU A 107 -22.98 17.09 7.11
N GLY A 108 -22.99 17.19 8.44
CA GLY A 108 -24.19 17.09 9.27
C GLY A 108 -24.29 15.78 10.08
N SER A 109 -23.43 14.80 9.84
CA SER A 109 -23.17 13.72 10.79
C SER A 109 -22.44 14.27 12.02
N LYS A 110 -22.64 13.62 13.18
CA LYS A 110 -21.72 13.80 14.32
C LYS A 110 -20.50 12.93 14.08
N ALA A 111 -19.31 13.50 14.21
CA ALA A 111 -18.13 12.70 14.46
C ALA A 111 -18.25 12.12 15.88
N ASP A 112 -18.01 10.82 16.03
CA ASP A 112 -17.83 10.20 17.33
C ASP A 112 -16.32 9.97 17.54
N PHE A 113 -15.76 10.68 18.52
CA PHE A 113 -14.36 10.56 18.92
C PHE A 113 -14.19 9.73 20.20
N SER A 114 -15.24 9.03 20.62
CA SER A 114 -15.14 8.02 21.68
C SER A 114 -14.12 6.95 21.25
N PRO A 115 -13.20 6.51 22.14
CA PRO A 115 -12.28 5.42 21.83
C PRO A 115 -13.03 4.17 21.34
N GLY A 116 -12.64 3.67 20.16
CA GLY A 116 -13.33 2.57 19.49
C GLY A 116 -13.40 1.31 20.34
N GLN A 117 -14.55 0.64 20.33
CA GLN A 117 -14.70 -0.67 20.97
C GLN A 117 -14.15 -1.75 20.02
N TYR A 118 -13.12 -2.47 20.47
CA TYR A 118 -12.56 -3.60 19.73
C TYR A 118 -13.44 -4.84 19.90
N GLU A 119 -14.03 -5.31 18.80
CA GLU A 119 -14.77 -6.58 18.76
C GLU A 119 -13.77 -7.75 18.58
N CYS A 120 -13.82 -8.75 19.45
CA CYS A 120 -12.89 -9.89 19.40
C CYS A 120 -13.42 -10.98 18.45
N ILE A 121 -12.97 -10.95 17.20
CA ILE A 121 -13.43 -11.84 16.13
C ILE A 121 -12.60 -13.13 16.12
N ASN A 122 -12.92 -14.10 16.99
CA ASN A 122 -12.18 -15.36 17.09
C ASN A 122 -12.77 -16.50 16.22
N THR A 123 -14.05 -16.81 16.32
CA THR A 123 -14.69 -17.88 15.54
C THR A 123 -14.99 -17.44 14.11
N GLU A 124 -15.67 -16.30 13.90
CA GLU A 124 -16.12 -15.90 12.55
C GLU A 124 -14.96 -15.63 11.58
N LEU A 125 -13.81 -15.15 12.07
CA LEU A 125 -12.61 -14.98 11.25
C LEU A 125 -11.99 -16.33 10.89
N THR A 126 -11.99 -17.31 11.80
CA THR A 126 -11.52 -18.67 11.53
C THR A 126 -12.43 -19.36 10.51
N ASP A 127 -13.75 -19.33 10.73
CA ASP A 127 -14.74 -19.86 9.79
C ASP A 127 -14.67 -19.20 8.41
N ALA A 128 -14.40 -17.89 8.34
CA ALA A 128 -14.22 -17.18 7.08
C ALA A 128 -12.93 -17.58 6.37
N LEU A 129 -11.81 -17.70 7.10
CA LEU A 129 -10.54 -18.15 6.54
C LEU A 129 -10.61 -19.61 6.06
N ASP A 130 -11.29 -20.50 6.81
CA ASP A 130 -11.50 -21.89 6.39
C ASP A 130 -12.37 -21.98 5.13
N LYS A 131 -13.43 -21.16 4.99
CA LYS A 131 -14.20 -21.05 3.74
C LYS A 131 -13.33 -20.59 2.57
N VAL A 132 -12.48 -19.58 2.78
CA VAL A 132 -11.54 -19.05 1.76
C VAL A 132 -10.49 -20.09 1.37
N MET A 133 -9.93 -20.82 2.33
CA MET A 133 -8.97 -21.90 2.05
C MET A 133 -9.61 -23.09 1.32
N ALA A 134 -10.89 -23.38 1.60
CA ALA A 134 -11.64 -24.47 0.96
C ALA A 134 -12.06 -24.17 -0.49
N ASP A 135 -12.36 -22.91 -0.83
CA ASP A 135 -12.67 -22.49 -2.21
C ASP A 135 -12.19 -21.04 -2.50
N PRO A 136 -10.89 -20.86 -2.81
CA PRO A 136 -10.28 -19.54 -3.04
C PRO A 136 -10.82 -18.76 -4.24
N GLY A 137 -11.64 -19.38 -5.10
CA GLY A 137 -12.26 -18.73 -6.26
C GLY A 137 -13.69 -18.24 -6.03
N LYS A 138 -14.33 -18.68 -4.94
CA LYS A 138 -15.76 -18.46 -4.66
C LYS A 138 -16.00 -17.54 -3.46
N TYR A 139 -15.12 -17.58 -2.47
CA TYR A 139 -15.21 -16.74 -1.28
C TYR A 139 -14.24 -15.55 -1.38
N THR A 140 -14.58 -14.55 -2.19
CA THR A 140 -14.12 -13.17 -1.90
C THR A 140 -14.63 -12.77 -0.53
N LEU A 141 -13.81 -12.05 0.25
CA LEU A 141 -14.02 -11.87 1.68
C LEU A 141 -15.36 -11.21 2.05
N PHE A 142 -16.03 -11.83 3.03
CA PHE A 142 -17.13 -11.31 3.87
C PHE A 142 -18.48 -10.92 3.23
N PRO A 143 -19.39 -11.91 3.04
CA PRO A 143 -20.84 -11.67 3.06
C PRO A 143 -21.41 -11.47 4.48
N GLU A 144 -20.67 -11.94 5.49
CA GLU A 144 -21.16 -12.16 6.87
C GLU A 144 -20.82 -10.96 7.79
N MET A 145 -19.61 -10.39 7.69
CA MET A 145 -19.15 -9.24 8.50
C MET A 145 -19.72 -7.89 8.00
N LYS A 146 -21.01 -7.64 8.23
CA LYS A 146 -21.73 -6.41 7.80
C LYS A 146 -21.16 -5.08 8.34
N ASN A 147 -20.30 -5.14 9.37
CA ASN A 147 -19.71 -3.99 10.05
C ASN A 147 -18.23 -3.75 9.65
N ALA A 148 -17.61 -4.63 8.85
CA ALA A 148 -16.20 -4.51 8.48
C ALA A 148 -15.93 -3.20 7.72
N ARG A 149 -15.00 -2.39 8.23
CA ARG A 149 -14.47 -1.19 7.57
C ARG A 149 -13.33 -1.64 6.65
N LEU A 150 -13.55 -1.50 5.34
CA LEU A 150 -12.63 -1.96 4.30
C LEU A 150 -12.19 -0.77 3.44
N SER A 151 -11.03 -0.22 3.79
CA SER A 151 -10.54 1.09 3.36
C SER A 151 -9.12 1.07 2.76
N ILE A 152 -8.44 -0.08 2.78
CA ILE A 152 -7.07 -0.22 2.30
C ILE A 152 -7.04 -0.29 0.77
N ALA A 153 -6.16 0.51 0.15
CA ALA A 153 -5.93 0.52 -1.29
C ALA A 153 -5.12 -0.69 -1.79
N GLY A 154 -5.28 -1.03 -3.07
CA GLY A 154 -4.63 -2.16 -3.73
C GLY A 154 -5.60 -3.12 -4.41
N ALA A 155 -5.04 -4.06 -5.19
CA ALA A 155 -5.78 -4.96 -6.05
C ALA A 155 -6.22 -6.28 -5.39
N GLN A 156 -5.56 -6.68 -4.29
CA GLN A 156 -5.85 -7.87 -3.49
C GLN A 156 -6.78 -7.53 -2.31
N ASP A 157 -7.70 -8.43 -1.98
CA ASP A 157 -8.56 -8.30 -0.79
C ASP A 157 -7.69 -8.28 0.49
N LYS A 158 -7.84 -7.22 1.30
CA LYS A 158 -7.04 -6.97 2.51
C LYS A 158 -7.95 -6.52 3.66
N LEU A 159 -7.75 -7.10 4.85
CA LEU A 159 -8.37 -6.69 6.11
C LEU A 159 -7.27 -6.18 7.05
N PRO A 160 -7.34 -4.96 7.60
CA PRO A 160 -6.46 -4.55 8.70
C PRO A 160 -6.71 -5.41 9.94
N VAL A 161 -5.65 -5.79 10.66
CA VAL A 161 -5.72 -6.37 12.02
C VAL A 161 -4.51 -5.95 12.86
N TYR A 162 -4.73 -5.69 14.16
CA TYR A 162 -3.69 -5.65 15.21
C TYR A 162 -3.52 -7.07 15.77
N LEU A 163 -2.53 -7.27 16.63
CA LEU A 163 -2.24 -8.58 17.20
C LEU A 163 -1.67 -8.39 18.61
N GLU A 164 -2.42 -8.82 19.62
CA GLU A 164 -1.99 -8.78 21.02
C GLU A 164 -2.36 -10.10 21.70
N ASN A 165 -1.45 -10.65 22.51
CA ASN A 165 -1.60 -11.93 23.23
C ASN A 165 -2.08 -13.13 22.37
N GLY A 166 -1.88 -13.09 21.05
CA GLY A 166 -2.32 -14.12 20.10
C GLY A 166 -3.77 -13.97 19.60
N GLN A 167 -4.41 -12.82 19.82
CA GLN A 167 -5.76 -12.49 19.32
C GLN A 167 -5.71 -11.30 18.35
N PHE A 168 -6.61 -11.28 17.36
CA PHE A 168 -6.63 -10.29 16.28
C PHE A 168 -7.46 -9.04 16.64
N TYR A 169 -6.74 -7.91 16.74
CA TYR A 169 -7.16 -6.52 17.00
C TYR A 169 -7.51 -5.67 15.73
N LEU A 170 -7.44 -4.32 15.82
CA LEU A 170 -7.22 -3.38 14.68
C LEU A 170 -6.07 -2.35 14.96
N PRO A 171 -5.19 -1.92 13.99
CA PRO A 171 -3.82 -1.38 14.28
C PRO A 171 -3.43 0.08 13.89
N GLU A 172 -2.28 0.53 14.43
CA GLU A 172 -1.47 1.74 14.11
C GLU A 172 0.05 1.46 14.38
N THR A 173 1.11 2.24 14.03
CA THR A 173 1.54 3.16 12.93
C THR A 173 3.10 3.32 12.99
N SER A 174 3.72 4.39 12.44
CA SER A 174 5.19 4.63 12.22
C SER A 174 5.84 3.69 11.17
N GLY A 175 7.07 3.83 10.65
CA GLY A 175 8.18 4.81 10.65
C GLY A 175 9.45 4.10 10.08
N SER A 176 10.49 4.66 9.45
CA SER A 176 10.91 5.99 8.94
C SER A 176 11.97 5.75 7.81
N ALA A 177 12.40 6.72 6.97
CA ALA A 177 13.47 6.45 5.96
C ALA A 177 14.24 7.62 5.29
N THR A 178 15.53 7.37 5.01
CA THR A 178 16.29 7.87 3.84
C THR A 178 17.12 6.73 3.20
N THR A 179 17.50 6.79 1.92
CA THR A 179 18.11 5.70 1.12
C THR A 179 17.33 4.38 0.96
N HIS A 180 16.38 4.04 1.85
CA HIS A 180 15.58 2.80 1.78
C HIS A 180 14.92 2.55 0.42
N ILE A 181 14.55 3.60 -0.34
CA ILE A 181 13.95 3.49 -1.69
C ILE A 181 14.90 2.79 -2.70
N VAL A 182 16.22 2.88 -2.52
CA VAL A 182 17.18 2.11 -3.35
C VAL A 182 17.24 0.66 -2.87
N ASN A 183 17.33 0.43 -1.56
CA ASN A 183 17.43 -0.91 -0.99
C ASN A 183 16.18 -1.75 -1.30
N ILE A 184 14.99 -1.16 -1.27
CA ILE A 184 13.75 -1.88 -1.61
C ILE A 184 13.62 -2.18 -3.11
N MET A 185 14.19 -1.35 -3.99
CA MET A 185 14.28 -1.69 -5.41
C MET A 185 15.26 -2.84 -5.69
N ILE A 186 16.35 -2.91 -4.92
CA ILE A 186 17.29 -4.05 -4.96
C ILE A 186 16.62 -5.31 -4.38
N PHE A 187 15.87 -5.18 -3.28
CA PHE A 187 15.13 -6.29 -2.67
C PHE A 187 13.99 -6.81 -3.56
N ASN A 188 13.18 -5.93 -4.14
CA ASN A 188 12.12 -6.32 -5.08
C ASN A 188 12.68 -6.97 -6.36
N TYR A 189 13.87 -6.53 -6.83
CA TYR A 189 14.60 -7.24 -7.89
C TYR A 189 14.99 -8.65 -7.44
N LEU A 190 15.61 -8.77 -6.26
CA LEU A 190 16.07 -10.02 -5.68
C LEU A 190 14.94 -11.04 -5.51
N ILE A 191 13.81 -10.66 -4.89
CA ILE A 191 12.68 -11.58 -4.67
C ILE A 191 11.78 -11.75 -5.91
N GLY A 192 12.01 -11.05 -7.02
CA GLY A 192 11.11 -11.14 -8.19
C GLY A 192 9.72 -10.54 -7.94
N ASN A 193 9.65 -9.43 -7.20
CA ASN A 193 8.42 -8.67 -6.99
C ASN A 193 8.17 -7.72 -8.15
N HIS A 194 7.41 -8.19 -9.14
CA HIS A 194 7.01 -7.42 -10.30
C HIS A 194 5.89 -6.42 -9.97
N ASP A 195 5.02 -6.69 -8.98
CA ASP A 195 3.88 -5.84 -8.63
C ASP A 195 4.21 -4.74 -7.60
N ALA A 196 5.50 -4.42 -7.46
CA ALA A 196 5.99 -3.30 -6.66
C ALA A 196 5.64 -1.93 -7.29
N HIS A 197 4.35 -1.63 -7.36
CA HIS A 197 3.79 -0.41 -7.93
C HIS A 197 3.70 0.74 -6.91
N GLY A 198 3.50 1.98 -7.37
CA GLY A 198 3.59 3.19 -6.55
C GLY A 198 2.72 3.22 -5.28
N LYS A 199 1.63 2.45 -5.22
CA LYS A 199 0.76 2.34 -4.03
C LYS A 199 1.37 1.49 -2.89
N ASN A 200 2.46 0.77 -3.15
CA ASN A 200 3.18 -0.05 -2.16
C ASN A 200 4.28 0.77 -1.45
N PHE A 201 4.32 2.08 -1.69
CA PHE A 201 5.28 3.02 -1.12
C PHE A 201 4.53 4.23 -0.53
N SER A 202 4.28 4.20 0.77
CA SER A 202 3.69 5.31 1.51
C SER A 202 4.74 6.20 2.17
N ILE A 203 4.39 7.47 2.40
CA ILE A 203 5.12 8.37 3.27
C ILE A 203 4.26 8.73 4.48
N ILE A 204 4.92 8.85 5.63
CA ILE A 204 4.33 9.29 6.90
C ILE A 204 4.61 10.79 7.04
N HIS A 205 3.57 11.56 7.37
CA HIS A 205 3.58 13.02 7.36
C HIS A 205 3.31 13.59 8.76
N GLU A 206 4.36 13.59 9.57
CA GLU A 206 4.38 14.14 10.94
C GLU A 206 5.08 15.51 10.93
N GLN A 207 5.80 15.85 12.00
CA GLN A 207 6.68 17.04 12.04
C GLN A 207 7.83 16.94 11.01
N GLU A 208 8.21 15.71 10.64
CA GLU A 208 9.12 15.40 9.54
C GLU A 208 8.43 14.48 8.52
N ILE A 209 8.81 14.60 7.24
CA ILE A 209 8.38 13.71 6.16
C ILE A 209 9.35 12.53 6.09
N ARG A 210 8.81 11.30 6.16
CA ARG A 210 9.58 10.05 6.16
C ARG A 210 8.85 8.95 5.38
N SER A 211 9.52 7.90 4.92
CA SER A 211 8.80 6.72 4.39
C SER A 211 8.04 6.01 5.50
N ALA A 212 6.94 5.37 5.15
CA ALA A 212 6.41 4.25 5.91
C ALA A 212 7.37 3.03 5.81
N PRO A 213 7.22 2.02 6.69
CA PRO A 213 7.77 0.69 6.46
C PRO A 213 7.26 0.12 5.14
N PHE A 214 8.00 -0.81 4.55
CA PHE A 214 7.57 -1.44 3.30
C PHE A 214 6.57 -2.57 3.57
N TYR A 215 5.57 -2.64 2.71
CA TYR A 215 4.48 -3.62 2.72
C TYR A 215 4.28 -4.16 1.29
N ASP A 216 3.49 -5.22 1.16
CA ASP A 216 3.18 -5.86 -0.14
C ASP A 216 4.43 -6.37 -0.89
N LEU A 217 5.29 -7.08 -0.16
CA LEU A 217 6.56 -7.63 -0.63
C LEU A 217 6.40 -9.12 -1.01
N LEU A 218 5.84 -9.35 -2.20
CA LEU A 218 5.52 -10.70 -2.71
C LEU A 218 6.46 -11.13 -3.83
N SER A 219 6.94 -12.36 -3.79
CA SER A 219 7.67 -12.97 -4.92
C SER A 219 6.70 -13.35 -6.05
N THR A 220 6.24 -12.38 -6.84
CA THR A 220 5.29 -12.63 -7.93
C THR A 220 5.86 -13.53 -9.05
N GLN A 221 7.19 -13.57 -9.20
CA GLN A 221 7.91 -14.35 -10.22
C GLN A 221 7.67 -15.87 -10.11
N VAL A 222 7.24 -16.38 -8.94
CA VAL A 222 6.91 -17.80 -8.74
C VAL A 222 5.65 -18.24 -9.51
N TYR A 223 4.78 -17.30 -9.90
CA TYR A 223 3.50 -17.58 -10.55
C TYR A 223 3.60 -17.36 -12.08
N PRO A 224 3.72 -18.41 -12.92
CA PRO A 224 3.99 -18.25 -14.35
C PRO A 224 2.86 -17.62 -15.17
N SER A 225 1.68 -17.45 -14.56
CA SER A 225 0.49 -16.81 -15.12
C SER A 225 0.42 -15.30 -14.92
N LEU A 226 1.30 -14.72 -14.09
CA LEU A 226 1.35 -13.27 -13.85
C LEU A 226 2.31 -12.58 -14.83
N ASP A 227 2.22 -11.25 -14.95
CA ASP A 227 3.13 -10.50 -15.81
C ASP A 227 4.57 -10.51 -15.25
N ASN A 228 5.55 -10.61 -16.14
CA ASN A 228 6.98 -10.63 -15.83
C ASN A 228 7.66 -9.29 -16.18
N LYS A 229 6.93 -8.20 -15.92
CA LYS A 229 7.38 -6.82 -15.99
C LYS A 229 7.21 -6.18 -14.61
N PHE A 230 8.28 -5.64 -14.04
CA PHE A 230 8.21 -4.75 -12.88
C PHE A 230 7.28 -3.57 -13.17
N ALA A 231 6.43 -3.19 -12.22
CA ALA A 231 5.59 -2.01 -12.30
C ALA A 231 6.42 -0.70 -12.36
N MET A 232 7.64 -0.70 -11.81
CA MET A 232 8.59 0.41 -11.91
C MET A 232 9.88 -0.02 -12.60
N ALA A 233 10.28 0.72 -13.64
CA ALA A 233 11.45 0.36 -14.45
C ALA A 233 12.78 0.70 -13.79
N ILE A 234 13.71 -0.25 -13.78
CA ILE A 234 15.11 -0.01 -13.44
C ILE A 234 15.79 0.56 -14.68
N GLY A 235 15.98 1.88 -14.71
CA GLY A 235 16.64 2.60 -15.81
C GLY A 235 15.98 2.36 -17.17
N GLN A 236 14.66 2.58 -17.24
CA GLN A 236 13.78 2.30 -18.40
C GLN A 236 13.66 0.81 -18.79
N THR A 237 14.29 -0.12 -18.06
CA THR A 237 14.13 -1.56 -18.27
C THR A 237 13.07 -2.13 -17.32
N PHE A 238 12.00 -2.69 -17.86
CA PHE A 238 10.87 -3.24 -17.09
C PHE A 238 10.95 -4.75 -16.83
N ARG A 239 11.76 -5.52 -17.56
CA ARG A 239 11.85 -6.99 -17.39
C ARG A 239 13.16 -7.40 -16.74
N LEU A 240 13.11 -8.34 -15.79
CA LEU A 240 14.27 -8.88 -15.07
C LEU A 240 15.33 -9.44 -16.04
N ASP A 241 14.93 -10.31 -16.97
CA ASP A 241 15.80 -10.92 -17.99
C ASP A 241 16.64 -9.92 -18.81
N ARG A 242 16.12 -8.70 -19.01
CA ARG A 242 16.75 -7.63 -19.79
C ARG A 242 17.52 -6.61 -18.95
N ILE A 243 17.40 -6.61 -17.63
CA ILE A 243 18.16 -5.69 -16.77
C ILE A 243 19.65 -6.05 -16.83
N LYS A 244 20.49 -5.05 -17.07
CA LYS A 244 21.96 -5.17 -17.18
C LYS A 244 22.62 -3.99 -16.46
N ALA A 245 23.95 -3.99 -16.35
CA ALA A 245 24.68 -2.94 -15.64
C ALA A 245 24.39 -1.52 -16.17
N HIS A 246 24.08 -1.36 -17.47
CA HIS A 246 23.68 -0.06 -18.02
C HIS A 246 22.32 0.43 -17.49
N SER A 247 21.38 -0.48 -17.22
CA SER A 247 20.07 -0.18 -16.61
C SER A 247 20.27 0.41 -15.21
N PHE A 248 21.10 -0.24 -14.38
CA PHE A 248 21.42 0.27 -13.04
C PHE A 248 22.30 1.54 -13.05
N ARG A 249 23.24 1.70 -14.00
CA ARG A 249 23.96 2.99 -14.19
C ARG A 249 23.02 4.13 -14.62
N LYS A 250 21.95 3.83 -15.37
CA LYS A 250 20.91 4.80 -15.69
C LYS A 250 20.06 5.12 -14.47
N PHE A 251 19.53 4.12 -13.76
CA PHE A 251 18.81 4.29 -12.49
C PHE A 251 19.63 5.12 -11.47
N ALA A 252 20.94 4.89 -11.38
CA ALA A 252 21.84 5.67 -10.53
C ALA A 252 21.85 7.16 -10.89
N ARG A 253 21.93 7.52 -12.18
CA ARG A 253 21.82 8.91 -12.65
C ARG A 253 20.44 9.50 -12.39
N ASP A 254 19.39 8.74 -12.71
CA ASP A 254 17.99 9.15 -12.54
C ASP A 254 17.65 9.41 -11.05
N MET A 255 18.33 8.71 -10.12
CA MET A 255 18.24 8.89 -8.66
C MET A 255 19.31 9.84 -8.07
N ASN A 256 20.18 10.44 -8.89
CA ASN A 256 21.33 11.26 -8.47
C ASN A 256 22.29 10.60 -7.45
N ILE A 257 22.56 9.30 -7.63
CA ILE A 257 23.44 8.49 -6.78
C ILE A 257 24.64 7.97 -7.61
N ARG A 258 25.84 7.90 -7.00
CA ARG A 258 27.03 7.33 -7.65
C ARG A 258 26.85 5.81 -7.87
N PRO A 259 27.15 5.26 -9.05
CA PRO A 259 27.02 3.81 -9.31
C PRO A 259 27.69 2.90 -8.27
N ARG A 260 28.90 3.27 -7.80
CA ARG A 260 29.60 2.54 -6.73
C ARG A 260 28.85 2.48 -5.40
N LYS A 261 28.00 3.48 -5.07
CA LYS A 261 27.12 3.40 -3.88
C LYS A 261 25.98 2.40 -4.10
N ILE A 262 25.44 2.29 -5.33
CA ILE A 262 24.47 1.22 -5.63
C ILE A 262 25.13 -0.15 -5.58
N ALA A 263 26.38 -0.29 -6.05
CA ALA A 263 27.14 -1.53 -5.89
C ALA A 263 27.32 -1.93 -4.40
N ALA A 264 27.65 -0.99 -3.51
CA ALA A 264 27.74 -1.25 -2.07
C ALA A 264 26.40 -1.75 -1.49
N LEU A 265 25.29 -1.07 -1.80
CA LEU A 265 23.95 -1.46 -1.34
C LEU A 265 23.49 -2.81 -1.94
N MET A 266 23.97 -3.18 -3.13
CA MET A 266 23.77 -4.52 -3.69
C MET A 266 24.59 -5.57 -2.91
N ASP A 267 25.84 -5.29 -2.56
CA ASP A 267 26.69 -6.22 -1.80
C ASP A 267 26.12 -6.47 -0.40
N GLU A 268 25.73 -5.41 0.30
CA GLU A 268 25.02 -5.47 1.60
C GLU A 268 23.76 -6.35 1.52
N MET A 269 22.96 -6.21 0.46
CA MET A 269 21.76 -7.03 0.26
C MET A 269 22.08 -8.49 -0.09
N ILE A 270 23.09 -8.74 -0.95
CA ILE A 270 23.52 -10.10 -1.32
C ILE A 270 24.02 -10.85 -0.09
N GLN A 271 24.88 -10.21 0.73
CA GLN A 271 25.41 -10.82 1.96
C GLN A 271 24.30 -11.09 2.98
N SER A 272 23.38 -10.14 3.19
CA SER A 272 22.31 -10.25 4.17
C SER A 272 21.23 -11.26 3.78
N ALA A 273 20.81 -11.29 2.52
CA ALA A 273 19.78 -12.23 2.07
C ALA A 273 20.34 -13.64 1.81
N GLY A 274 21.52 -13.74 1.18
CA GLY A 274 22.15 -15.02 0.84
C GLY A 274 22.53 -15.89 2.04
N THR A 275 22.62 -15.31 3.23
CA THR A 275 22.87 -16.04 4.50
C THR A 275 21.60 -16.46 5.24
N VAL A 276 20.41 -16.01 4.81
CA VAL A 276 19.15 -16.18 5.55
C VAL A 276 18.05 -16.87 4.73
N TYR A 277 18.00 -16.70 3.40
CA TYR A 277 16.84 -17.16 2.62
C TYR A 277 16.66 -18.70 2.64
N GLU A 278 17.75 -19.48 2.54
CA GLU A 278 17.68 -20.95 2.50
C GLU A 278 17.19 -21.54 3.83
N SER A 279 17.71 -21.03 4.96
CA SER A 279 17.31 -21.46 6.30
C SER A 279 15.88 -21.05 6.63
N LEU A 280 15.47 -19.84 6.26
CA LEU A 280 14.10 -19.35 6.43
C LEU A 280 13.09 -20.18 5.62
N LEU A 281 13.37 -20.48 4.35
CA LEU A 281 12.52 -21.36 3.53
C LEU A 281 12.43 -22.77 4.13
N THR A 282 13.57 -23.33 4.56
CA THR A 282 13.64 -24.66 5.19
C THR A 282 12.85 -24.73 6.51
N GLU A 283 12.92 -23.68 7.34
CA GLU A 283 12.16 -23.61 8.60
C GLU A 283 10.66 -23.48 8.32
N HIS A 284 10.27 -22.61 7.38
CA HIS A 284 8.88 -22.39 7.02
C HIS A 284 8.24 -23.65 6.41
N GLU A 285 8.96 -24.35 5.52
CA GLU A 285 8.52 -25.62 4.96
C GLU A 285 8.39 -26.71 6.04
N ARG A 286 9.36 -26.82 6.96
CA ARG A 286 9.27 -27.76 8.09
C ARG A 286 8.06 -27.48 8.99
N LYS A 287 7.69 -26.21 9.16
CA LYS A 287 6.59 -25.77 10.03
C LYS A 287 5.20 -25.94 9.40
N TYR A 288 5.08 -25.71 8.09
CA TYR A 288 3.78 -25.67 7.40
C TYR A 288 3.56 -26.80 6.36
N GLY A 289 4.56 -27.66 6.16
CA GLY A 289 4.51 -28.79 5.23
C GLY A 289 5.11 -28.47 3.85
N HIS A 290 5.55 -29.53 3.17
CA HIS A 290 6.24 -29.45 1.87
C HIS A 290 5.37 -28.82 0.78
N SER A 291 5.95 -27.92 -0.01
CA SER A 291 5.26 -27.29 -1.14
C SER A 291 6.22 -26.81 -2.23
N LYS A 292 5.85 -27.05 -3.48
CA LYS A 292 6.60 -26.60 -4.69
C LYS A 292 6.89 -25.08 -4.67
N ILE A 293 6.12 -24.28 -3.93
CA ILE A 293 6.39 -22.86 -3.77
C ILE A 293 7.78 -22.59 -3.16
N TYR A 294 8.27 -23.45 -2.25
CA TYR A 294 9.60 -23.30 -1.66
C TYR A 294 10.71 -23.64 -2.67
N ASP A 295 10.55 -24.69 -3.47
CA ASP A 295 11.45 -25.00 -4.60
C ASP A 295 11.57 -23.84 -5.59
N ASP A 296 10.42 -23.23 -5.92
CA ASP A 296 10.35 -22.13 -6.89
C ASP A 296 10.94 -20.84 -6.32
N LEU A 297 10.62 -20.51 -5.05
CA LEU A 297 11.22 -19.39 -4.31
C LEU A 297 12.74 -19.54 -4.21
N PHE A 298 13.24 -20.71 -3.80
CA PHE A 298 14.68 -21.00 -3.69
C PHE A 298 15.37 -20.74 -5.04
N ARG A 299 14.87 -21.36 -6.12
CA ARG A 299 15.44 -21.25 -7.46
C ARG A 299 15.41 -19.81 -8.00
N ILE A 300 14.36 -19.05 -7.71
CA ILE A 300 14.22 -17.66 -8.13
C ILE A 300 15.16 -16.76 -7.35
N ILE A 301 15.20 -16.85 -6.01
CA ILE A 301 16.07 -16.01 -5.19
C ILE A 301 17.54 -16.30 -5.49
N GLN A 302 17.94 -17.57 -5.61
CA GLN A 302 19.30 -17.98 -5.99
C GLN A 302 19.69 -17.44 -7.38
N GLY A 303 18.87 -17.67 -8.41
CA GLY A 303 19.14 -17.18 -9.76
C GLY A 303 19.11 -15.64 -9.89
N ASN A 304 18.43 -14.95 -8.97
CA ASN A 304 18.43 -13.48 -8.89
C ASN A 304 19.65 -12.96 -8.09
N LEU A 305 20.14 -13.67 -7.07
CA LEU A 305 21.40 -13.37 -6.35
C LEU A 305 22.59 -13.41 -7.31
N ASP A 306 22.72 -14.48 -8.10
CA ASP A 306 23.81 -14.64 -9.08
C ASP A 306 23.85 -13.48 -10.08
N GLN A 307 22.68 -13.11 -10.62
CA GLN A 307 22.55 -11.96 -11.52
C GLN A 307 22.88 -10.65 -10.81
N LEU A 308 22.43 -10.45 -9.57
CA LEU A 308 22.68 -9.25 -8.79
C LEU A 308 24.17 -9.08 -8.46
N SER A 309 24.89 -10.18 -8.20
CA SER A 309 26.34 -10.18 -7.98
C SER A 309 27.10 -9.77 -9.24
N GLY A 310 26.76 -10.34 -10.41
CA GLY A 310 27.35 -9.92 -11.69
C GLY A 310 27.02 -8.47 -12.07
N LEU A 311 25.86 -7.95 -11.65
CA LEU A 311 25.50 -6.54 -11.79
C LEU A 311 26.33 -5.63 -10.87
N LYS A 312 26.50 -6.02 -9.61
CA LYS A 312 27.31 -5.32 -8.60
C LYS A 312 28.76 -5.14 -9.08
N ASP A 313 29.42 -6.20 -9.51
CA ASP A 313 30.83 -6.15 -9.93
C ASP A 313 31.02 -5.19 -11.11
N ALA A 314 30.11 -5.24 -12.08
CA ALA A 314 30.09 -4.32 -13.21
C ALA A 314 29.76 -2.86 -12.82
N LEU A 315 29.17 -2.60 -11.64
CA LEU A 315 28.94 -1.25 -11.10
C LEU A 315 30.09 -0.75 -10.21
N ALA A 316 30.88 -1.66 -9.62
CA ALA A 316 32.03 -1.36 -8.79
C ALA A 316 33.30 -1.07 -9.61
N GLY A 317 33.50 -1.77 -10.74
CA GLY A 317 34.70 -1.70 -11.58
C GLY A 317 34.93 -0.40 -12.37
N ASN A 318 34.06 0.61 -12.24
CA ASN A 318 34.16 1.93 -12.90
C ASN A 318 34.20 3.08 -11.90
#